data_AF-A0A944KSL5-F1
#
_entry.id   AF-A0A944KSL5-F1
#
_cell.length_a   1.000
_cell.length_b   1.000
_cell.length_c   1.000
_cell.angle_alpha   90.00
_cell.angle_beta   90.00
_cell.angle_gamma   90.00
#
_symmetry.space_group_name_H-M   'P 1'
#
loop_
_entity.id
_entity.type
_entity.pdbx_description
1 polymer ?
#
loop_
_entity_poly.entity_id
_entity_poly.type
_entity_poly.pdbx_seq_one_letter_code
_entity_poly.pdbx_strand_id
1 'polypeptide(L)'
;MSSTVPRAGYRVHGGAPAPPVSPGTVAPAVDWNDRLAAARPEEFAELFHEAITEDFGAVARLHQMLETASEWCRAHSARGVASELDALADRLTDLGEELHLVGEDVGHEIHSRSHRATAAARVSRVVSIRGTSVGQQSDAPAPLPPPTVRSLPRSR
;
A
#
# COMPACT_ATOMS: atom_id res chain seq x y z
N MET A 1 -27.07 77.47 -24.56
CA MET A 1 -26.45 76.19 -24.98
C MET A 1 -25.20 76.00 -24.15
N SER A 2 -25.13 74.86 -23.47
CA SER A 2 -24.42 74.69 -22.20
C SER A 2 -23.02 74.09 -22.34
N SER A 3 -22.11 74.66 -21.56
CA SER A 3 -21.02 74.01 -20.81
C SER A 3 -19.99 73.17 -21.57
N THR A 4 -18.87 73.79 -21.91
CA THR A 4 -17.60 73.11 -22.22
C THR A 4 -16.94 72.66 -20.92
N VAL A 5 -16.80 71.35 -20.75
CA VAL A 5 -16.14 70.69 -19.61
C VAL A 5 -14.61 70.83 -19.73
N PRO A 6 -13.87 71.15 -18.65
CA PRO A 6 -12.41 71.07 -18.64
C PRO A 6 -11.94 69.61 -18.47
N ARG A 7 -11.06 69.17 -19.37
CA ARG A 7 -10.32 67.91 -19.31
C ARG A 7 -9.26 67.99 -18.21
N ALA A 8 -9.49 67.31 -17.09
CA ALA A 8 -8.51 67.15 -16.02
C ALA A 8 -7.83 65.78 -16.10
N GLY A 9 -6.50 65.81 -16.25
CA GLY A 9 -5.55 64.96 -15.53
C GLY A 9 -5.51 63.46 -15.84
N TYR A 10 -4.71 63.07 -16.84
CA TYR A 10 -4.02 61.79 -16.77
C TYR A 10 -2.85 61.92 -15.78
N ARG A 11 -3.01 61.38 -14.57
CA ARG A 11 -1.87 60.97 -13.73
C ARG A 11 -1.85 59.45 -13.71
N VAL A 12 -0.92 58.89 -14.46
CA VAL A 12 -0.48 57.50 -14.35
C VAL A 12 0.17 57.37 -12.97
N HIS A 13 -0.57 56.83 -12.01
CA HIS A 13 -0.05 56.45 -10.70
C HIS A 13 0.22 54.95 -10.69
N GLY A 14 1.51 54.61 -10.62
CA GLY A 14 2.08 53.42 -9.99
C GLY A 14 1.28 52.12 -10.06
N GLY A 15 1.41 51.40 -11.17
CA GLY A 15 1.19 49.96 -11.17
C GLY A 15 2.36 49.27 -10.49
N ALA A 16 2.24 49.05 -9.18
CA ALA A 16 3.13 48.11 -8.48
C ALA A 16 2.94 46.72 -9.11
N PRO A 17 4.01 45.96 -9.39
CA PRO A 17 3.86 44.58 -9.82
C PRO A 17 3.14 43.81 -8.72
N ALA A 18 2.09 43.08 -9.10
CA ALA A 18 1.43 42.13 -8.21
C ALA A 18 2.51 41.23 -7.57
N PRO A 19 2.42 40.93 -6.26
CA PRO A 19 3.38 40.04 -5.64
C PRO A 19 3.42 38.72 -6.41
N PRO A 20 4.61 38.13 -6.62
CA PRO A 20 4.71 36.82 -7.24
C PRO A 20 3.86 35.86 -6.40
N VAL A 21 2.81 35.32 -7.03
CA VAL A 21 2.14 34.12 -6.51
C VAL A 21 3.23 33.08 -6.35
N SER A 22 3.59 32.82 -5.09
CA SER A 22 4.51 31.74 -4.77
C SER A 22 3.91 30.48 -5.39
N PRO A 23 4.64 29.72 -6.22
CA PRO A 23 4.16 28.42 -6.66
C PRO A 23 3.91 27.64 -5.38
N GLY A 24 2.64 27.38 -5.09
CA GLY A 24 2.24 26.56 -3.96
C GLY A 24 3.12 25.33 -4.01
N THR A 25 3.81 25.04 -2.90
CA THR A 25 4.50 23.78 -2.73
C THR A 25 3.44 22.70 -2.91
N VAL A 26 3.32 22.19 -4.14
CA VAL A 26 2.59 20.97 -4.41
C VAL A 26 3.39 19.94 -3.64
N ALA A 27 2.86 19.55 -2.47
CA ALA A 27 3.41 18.40 -1.75
C ALA A 27 3.59 17.29 -2.79
N PRO A 28 4.77 16.65 -2.87
CA PRO A 28 5.00 15.65 -3.88
C PRO A 28 3.86 14.64 -3.81
N ALA A 29 3.15 14.46 -4.92
CA ALA A 29 2.12 13.45 -5.01
C ALA A 29 2.78 12.14 -4.56
N VAL A 30 2.28 11.55 -3.48
CA VAL A 30 2.83 10.32 -2.93
C VAL A 30 2.75 9.29 -4.04
N ASP A 31 3.91 8.80 -4.51
CA ASP A 31 3.94 7.68 -5.44
C ASP A 31 3.61 6.41 -4.65
N TRP A 32 2.31 6.09 -4.66
CA TRP A 32 1.78 4.93 -3.97
C TRP A 32 2.42 3.63 -4.45
N ASN A 33 2.85 3.55 -5.71
CA ASN A 33 3.47 2.34 -6.23
C ASN A 33 4.83 2.11 -5.56
N ASP A 34 5.66 3.15 -5.45
CA ASP A 34 6.95 3.07 -4.76
C ASP A 34 6.75 2.78 -3.26
N ARG A 35 5.76 3.41 -2.62
CA ARG A 35 5.46 3.21 -1.19
C ARG A 35 4.98 1.78 -0.91
N LEU A 36 4.15 1.20 -1.78
CA LEU A 36 3.70 -0.20 -1.69
C LEU A 36 4.83 -1.18 -1.99
N ALA A 37 5.69 -0.90 -2.97
CA ALA A 37 6.82 -1.76 -3.31
C ALA A 37 7.88 -1.82 -2.19
N ALA A 38 8.04 -0.72 -1.45
CA ALA A 38 8.95 -0.65 -0.30
C ALA A 38 8.32 -1.09 1.03
N ALA A 39 7.02 -1.40 1.05
CA ALA A 39 6.28 -1.70 2.27
C ALA A 39 6.79 -2.98 2.95
N ARG A 40 6.86 -2.95 4.28
CA ARG A 40 7.02 -4.18 5.07
C ARG A 40 5.72 -4.98 5.01
N PRO A 41 5.76 -6.32 5.14
CA PRO A 41 4.55 -7.13 5.16
C PRO A 41 3.51 -6.63 6.16
N GLU A 42 3.94 -6.22 7.35
CA GLU A 42 3.05 -5.74 8.41
C GLU A 42 2.35 -4.42 8.06
N GLU A 43 2.93 -3.60 7.19
CA GLU A 43 2.41 -2.29 6.79
C GLU A 43 1.63 -2.35 5.48
N PHE A 44 1.85 -3.40 4.68
CA PHE A 44 1.33 -3.49 3.31
C PHE A 44 -0.19 -3.35 3.25
N ALA A 45 -0.93 -4.03 4.12
CA ALA A 45 -2.39 -4.04 4.09
C ALA A 45 -2.97 -2.65 4.38
N GLU A 46 -2.44 -1.95 5.39
CA GLU A 46 -2.85 -0.59 5.74
C GLU A 46 -2.50 0.39 4.61
N LEU A 47 -1.29 0.30 4.04
CA LEU A 47 -0.86 1.13 2.92
C LEU A 47 -1.68 0.89 1.66
N PHE A 48 -2.06 -0.36 1.38
CA PHE A 48 -2.90 -0.73 0.26
C PHE A 48 -4.30 -0.15 0.42
N HIS A 49 -4.87 -0.26 1.62
CA HIS A 49 -6.17 0.33 1.96
C HIS A 49 -6.16 1.86 1.82
N GLU A 50 -5.14 2.54 2.36
CA GLU A 50 -4.92 3.99 2.23
C GLU A 50 -4.79 4.42 0.76
N ALA A 51 -4.01 3.67 -0.02
CA ALA A 51 -3.74 4.00 -1.42
C ALA A 51 -4.98 3.89 -2.33
N ILE A 52 -5.85 2.90 -2.06
CA ILE A 52 -6.89 2.49 -3.00
C ILE A 52 -8.28 2.94 -2.55
N THR A 53 -8.65 2.71 -1.29
CA THR A 53 -10.06 2.72 -0.84
C THR A 53 -10.42 3.81 0.14
N GLU A 54 -9.46 4.51 0.76
CA GLU A 54 -9.80 5.69 1.57
C GLU A 54 -10.46 6.79 0.73
N ASP A 55 -11.07 7.78 1.40
CA ASP A 55 -11.82 8.90 0.79
C ASP A 55 -11.00 9.70 -0.24
N PHE A 56 -9.67 9.61 -0.18
CA PHE A 56 -8.74 10.22 -1.14
C PHE A 56 -7.92 9.19 -1.93
N GLY A 57 -8.27 7.91 -1.86
CA GLY A 57 -7.64 6.80 -2.57
C GLY A 57 -7.79 6.91 -4.09
N ALA A 58 -7.05 6.06 -4.80
CA ALA A 58 -7.05 6.05 -6.27
C ALA A 58 -8.44 5.81 -6.86
N VAL A 59 -9.25 4.95 -6.24
CA VAL A 59 -10.61 4.63 -6.71
C VAL A 59 -11.53 5.84 -6.52
N ALA A 60 -11.58 6.42 -5.32
CA ALA A 60 -12.40 7.59 -5.03
C ALA A 60 -12.06 8.79 -5.94
N ARG A 61 -10.76 9.04 -6.17
CA ARG A 61 -10.31 10.11 -7.10
C ARG A 61 -10.74 9.86 -8.54
N LEU A 62 -10.63 8.61 -9.01
CA LEU A 62 -11.04 8.26 -10.37
C LEU A 62 -12.57 8.35 -10.53
N HIS A 63 -13.33 7.88 -9.54
CA HIS A 63 -14.79 8.03 -9.50
C HIS A 63 -15.19 9.51 -9.64
N GLN A 64 -14.64 10.36 -8.78
CA GLN A 64 -14.93 11.80 -8.81
C GLN A 64 -14.55 12.44 -10.16
N MET A 65 -13.46 12.01 -10.78
CA MET A 65 -13.06 12.49 -12.10
C MET A 65 -14.06 12.08 -13.18
N LEU A 66 -14.56 10.85 -13.15
CA LEU A 66 -15.57 10.37 -14.10
C LEU A 66 -16.91 11.09 -13.92
N GLU A 67 -17.35 11.31 -12.68
CA GLU A 67 -18.56 12.10 -12.40
C GLU A 67 -18.43 13.53 -12.93
N THR A 68 -17.29 14.18 -12.67
CA THR A 68 -16.99 15.53 -13.18
C THR A 68 -17.02 15.56 -14.70
N ALA A 69 -16.44 14.56 -15.37
CA ALA A 69 -16.45 14.44 -16.82
C ALA A 69 -17.87 14.19 -17.36
N SER A 70 -18.66 13.35 -16.68
CA SER A 70 -20.05 13.07 -17.03
C SER A 70 -20.92 14.33 -16.95
N GLU A 71 -20.80 15.10 -15.87
CA GLU A 71 -21.46 16.40 -15.72
C GLU A 71 -21.09 17.37 -16.83
N TRP A 72 -19.79 17.45 -17.16
CA TRP A 72 -19.32 18.26 -18.27
C TRP A 72 -19.95 17.80 -19.60
N CYS A 73 -19.99 16.50 -19.87
CA CYS A 73 -20.63 15.95 -21.07
C CYS A 73 -22.14 16.29 -21.15
N ARG A 74 -22.86 16.24 -20.02
CA ARG A 74 -24.29 16.63 -19.95
C ARG A 74 -24.47 18.10 -20.29
N ALA A 75 -23.62 18.98 -19.76
CA ALA A 75 -23.65 20.42 -20.05
C ALA A 75 -23.36 20.72 -21.54
N HIS A 76 -22.59 19.86 -22.22
CA HIS A 76 -22.20 20.03 -23.62
C HIS A 76 -22.99 19.14 -24.60
N SER A 77 -24.18 18.67 -24.20
CA SER A 77 -25.08 17.85 -25.03
C SER A 77 -24.53 16.49 -25.49
N ALA A 78 -23.46 15.99 -24.88
CA ALA A 78 -22.89 14.67 -25.13
C ALA A 78 -23.51 13.59 -24.21
N ARG A 79 -24.85 13.44 -24.24
CA ARG A 79 -25.58 12.57 -23.28
C ARG A 79 -25.21 11.09 -23.35
N GLY A 80 -24.90 10.57 -24.54
CA GLY A 80 -24.45 9.19 -24.69
C GLY A 80 -23.15 8.93 -23.94
N VAL A 81 -22.15 9.81 -24.15
CA VAL A 81 -20.86 9.76 -23.45
C VAL A 81 -21.02 9.96 -21.95
N ALA A 82 -21.90 10.86 -21.51
CA ALA A 82 -22.19 11.02 -20.08
C ALA A 82 -22.71 9.72 -19.44
N SER A 83 -23.63 9.04 -20.12
CA SER A 83 -24.20 7.77 -19.61
C SER A 83 -23.16 6.66 -19.55
N GLU A 84 -22.21 6.63 -20.50
CA GLU A 84 -21.09 5.69 -20.47
C GLU A 84 -20.13 5.99 -19.30
N LEU A 85 -19.84 7.28 -19.04
CA LEU A 85 -19.01 7.69 -17.91
C LEU A 85 -19.67 7.39 -16.56
N ASP A 86 -20.98 7.57 -16.42
CA ASP A 86 -21.72 7.16 -15.22
C ASP A 86 -21.62 5.65 -14.99
N ALA A 87 -21.84 4.84 -16.04
CA ALA A 87 -21.73 3.40 -15.94
C ALA A 87 -20.31 2.92 -15.60
N LEU A 88 -19.28 3.69 -15.95
CA LEU A 88 -17.91 3.42 -15.52
C LEU A 88 -17.67 3.83 -14.06
N ALA A 89 -18.27 4.93 -13.59
CA ALA A 89 -18.22 5.36 -12.20
C ALA A 89 -18.89 4.32 -11.28
N ASP A 90 -20.07 3.81 -11.66
CA ASP A 90 -20.76 2.74 -10.91
C ASP A 90 -19.88 1.49 -10.76
N ARG A 91 -19.27 1.02 -11.85
CA ARG A 91 -18.34 -0.13 -11.81
C ARG A 91 -17.10 0.12 -10.97
N LEU A 92 -16.67 1.38 -10.87
CA LEU A 92 -15.54 1.77 -10.02
C LEU A 92 -15.90 1.70 -8.54
N THR A 93 -17.15 2.00 -8.19
CA THR A 93 -17.68 1.78 -6.83
C THR A 93 -17.66 0.31 -6.48
N ASP A 94 -18.21 -0.55 -7.35
CA ASP A 94 -18.20 -2.01 -7.15
C ASP A 94 -16.75 -2.54 -7.01
N LEU A 95 -15.84 -2.09 -7.87
CA LEU A 95 -14.43 -2.46 -7.81
C LEU A 95 -13.76 -1.96 -6.51
N GLY A 96 -14.13 -0.78 -6.02
CA GLY A 96 -13.64 -0.25 -4.74
C GLY A 96 -14.01 -1.15 -3.57
N GLU A 97 -15.25 -1.66 -3.55
CA GLU A 97 -15.72 -2.62 -2.55
C GLU A 97 -14.97 -3.96 -2.65
N GLU A 98 -14.77 -4.48 -3.86
CA GLU A 98 -13.97 -5.69 -4.07
C GLU A 98 -12.51 -5.53 -3.58
N LEU A 99 -11.89 -4.38 -3.90
CA LEU A 99 -10.52 -4.09 -3.47
C LEU A 99 -10.41 -3.89 -1.96
N HIS A 100 -11.46 -3.38 -1.31
CA HIS A 100 -11.54 -3.30 0.14
C HIS A 100 -11.46 -4.69 0.77
N LEU A 101 -12.29 -5.62 0.30
CA LEU A 101 -12.32 -7.01 0.78
C LEU A 101 -10.97 -7.72 0.54
N VAL A 102 -10.37 -7.53 -0.63
CA VAL A 102 -9.03 -8.07 -0.92
C VAL A 102 -7.98 -7.51 0.04
N GLY A 103 -8.06 -6.22 0.38
CA GLY A 103 -7.20 -5.60 1.38
C GLY A 103 -7.31 -6.25 2.76
N GLU A 104 -8.54 -6.54 3.21
CA GLU A 104 -8.80 -7.24 4.47
C GLU A 104 -8.22 -8.68 4.45
N ASP A 105 -8.45 -9.43 3.36
CA ASP A 105 -7.96 -10.80 3.20
C ASP A 105 -6.42 -10.86 3.23
N VAL A 106 -5.75 -9.95 2.53
CA VAL A 106 -4.29 -9.85 2.54
C VAL A 106 -3.80 -9.52 3.95
N GLY A 107 -4.45 -8.58 4.63
CA GLY A 107 -4.17 -8.26 6.03
C GLY A 107 -4.25 -9.52 6.91
N HIS A 108 -5.35 -10.26 6.83
CA HIS A 108 -5.55 -11.48 7.61
C HIS A 108 -4.50 -12.57 7.30
N GLU A 109 -4.14 -12.76 6.04
CA GLU A 109 -3.13 -13.74 5.65
C GLU A 109 -1.75 -13.41 6.24
N ILE A 110 -1.33 -12.15 6.12
CA ILE A 110 -0.02 -11.70 6.63
C ILE A 110 0.04 -11.86 8.16
N HIS A 111 -0.99 -11.40 8.87
CA HIS A 111 -1.07 -11.53 10.32
C HIS A 111 -1.04 -13.00 10.75
N SER A 112 -1.79 -13.86 10.07
CA SER A 112 -1.85 -15.30 10.35
C SER A 112 -0.49 -15.98 10.17
N ARG A 113 0.24 -15.65 9.09
CA ARG A 113 1.59 -16.18 8.84
C ARG A 113 2.59 -15.70 9.90
N SER A 114 2.52 -14.42 10.28
CA SER A 114 3.39 -13.84 11.31
C SER A 114 3.18 -14.49 12.70
N HIS A 115 1.92 -14.70 13.08
CA HIS A 115 1.59 -15.43 14.31
C HIS A 115 2.11 -16.87 14.31
N ARG A 116 1.96 -17.59 13.19
CA ARG A 116 2.48 -18.95 13.02
C ARG A 116 4.00 -19.00 13.14
N ALA A 117 4.71 -18.05 12.50
CA ALA A 117 6.17 -17.96 12.58
C ALA A 117 6.64 -17.71 14.02
N THR A 118 5.98 -16.79 14.73
CA THR A 118 6.27 -16.49 16.14
C THR A 118 6.03 -17.70 17.05
N ALA A 119 4.93 -18.44 16.84
CA ALA A 119 4.64 -19.65 17.61
C ALA A 119 5.69 -20.74 17.38
N ALA A 120 6.10 -20.98 16.12
CA ALA A 120 7.16 -21.92 15.79
C ALA A 120 8.51 -21.53 16.44
N ALA A 121 8.86 -20.25 16.43
CA ALA A 121 10.07 -19.74 17.09
C ALA A 121 10.05 -19.97 18.60
N ARG A 122 8.89 -19.78 19.26
CA ARG A 122 8.71 -20.07 20.69
C ARG A 122 8.89 -21.56 21.00
N VAL A 123 8.30 -22.44 20.20
CA VAL A 123 8.47 -23.90 20.35
C VAL A 123 9.94 -24.30 20.17
N SER A 124 10.61 -23.78 19.15
CA SER A 124 12.04 -24.03 18.92
C SER A 124 12.91 -23.55 20.09
N ARG A 125 12.60 -22.38 20.66
CA ARG A 125 13.30 -21.84 21.84
C ARG A 125 13.07 -22.70 23.09
N VAL A 126 11.85 -23.17 23.33
CA VAL A 126 11.54 -24.06 24.46
C VAL A 126 12.23 -25.42 24.29
N VAL A 127 12.28 -25.96 23.07
CA VAL A 127 12.99 -27.23 22.77
C VAL A 127 14.50 -27.06 22.91
N SER A 128 15.07 -25.93 22.48
CA SER A 128 16.49 -25.62 22.65
C SER A 128 16.89 -25.43 24.12
N ILE A 129 16.05 -24.78 24.94
CA ILE A 129 16.29 -24.62 26.38
C ILE A 129 16.13 -25.95 27.14
N ARG A 130 15.29 -26.88 26.67
CA ARG A 130 15.12 -28.22 27.27
C ARG A 130 16.21 -29.22 26.86
N GLY A 131 17.05 -28.88 25.88
CA GLY A 131 18.19 -29.69 25.44
C GLY A 131 19.49 -29.47 26.24
N THR A 132 19.51 -28.54 27.20
CA THR A 132 20.71 -28.24 28.02
C THR A 132 20.45 -28.49 29.49
N SER A 133 20.21 -29.74 29.86
CA SER A 133 20.42 -30.24 31.21
C SER A 133 20.69 -31.74 31.14
N VAL A 134 21.76 -32.19 31.81
CA VAL A 134 22.49 -33.48 31.68
C VAL A 134 23.52 -33.44 30.54
N GLY A 135 24.83 -33.43 30.76
CA GLY A 135 25.63 -33.52 31.96
C GLY A 135 27.11 -33.55 31.54
N GLN A 136 27.94 -32.84 32.29
CA GLN A 136 29.33 -33.18 32.62
C GLN A 136 30.25 -33.72 31.49
N GLN A 137 31.13 -32.83 31.01
CA GLN A 137 32.42 -33.21 30.44
C GLN A 137 33.15 -34.15 31.42
N SER A 138 33.58 -35.31 30.93
CA SER A 138 34.75 -35.99 31.47
C SER A 138 35.43 -36.77 30.35
N ASP A 139 36.73 -36.55 30.26
CA ASP A 139 37.75 -36.99 29.30
C ASP A 139 37.50 -38.20 28.38
N ALA A 140 37.99 -38.04 27.15
CA ALA A 140 38.23 -39.12 26.20
C ALA A 140 39.31 -40.10 26.70
N PRO A 141 39.19 -41.40 26.33
CA PRO A 141 40.26 -41.97 25.52
C PRO A 141 39.81 -42.95 24.42
N ALA A 142 40.44 -42.79 23.25
CA ALA A 142 40.79 -43.72 22.16
C ALA A 142 39.72 -44.67 21.53
N PRO A 143 39.76 -44.86 20.20
CA PRO A 143 38.86 -45.80 19.50
C PRO A 143 39.29 -47.26 19.70
N LEU A 144 38.31 -48.12 20.04
CA LEU A 144 38.48 -49.58 20.10
C LEU A 144 38.32 -50.21 18.69
N PRO A 145 39.11 -51.26 18.35
CA PRO A 145 39.10 -51.89 17.03
C PRO A 145 37.85 -52.77 16.81
N PRO A 146 37.48 -53.08 15.55
CA PRO A 146 36.28 -53.87 15.25
C PRO A 146 36.54 -55.37 15.47
N PRO A 147 35.61 -56.12 16.12
CA PRO A 147 35.69 -57.56 16.12
C PRO A 147 35.00 -58.17 14.90
N THR A 148 35.84 -58.76 14.05
CA THR A 148 35.74 -60.01 13.29
C THR A 148 34.36 -60.68 13.11
N VAL A 149 34.00 -60.85 11.84
CA VAL A 149 32.93 -61.70 11.29
C VAL A 149 33.07 -63.16 11.74
N ARG A 150 31.96 -63.80 12.17
CA ARG A 150 31.82 -65.26 12.17
C ARG A 150 30.38 -65.71 11.86
N SER A 151 30.29 -66.71 11.01
CA SER A 151 29.20 -67.08 10.10
C SER A 151 27.95 -67.77 10.69
N LEU A 152 26.84 -67.60 9.96
CA LEU A 152 25.67 -68.47 9.63
C LEU A 152 25.51 -69.86 10.30
N PRO A 153 24.25 -70.34 10.41
CA PRO A 153 23.81 -71.34 9.42
C PRO A 153 22.40 -71.07 8.82
N ARG A 154 22.29 -71.33 7.51
CA ARG A 154 21.02 -71.51 6.78
C ARG A 154 20.32 -72.78 7.28
N SER A 155 19.02 -72.69 7.56
CA SER A 155 18.14 -73.85 7.65
C SER A 155 17.31 -74.01 6.37
N ARG A 156 17.04 -75.27 6.07
CA ARG A 156 16.60 -75.87 4.80
C ARG A 156 15.23 -75.43 4.32
#